data_AF-A0A1H9VJM8-F1
#
_entry.id   AF-A0A1H9VJM8-F1
#
_cell.length_a   1.000
_cell.length_b   1.000
_cell.length_c   1.000
_cell.angle_alpha   90.00
_cell.angle_beta   90.00
_cell.angle_gamma   90.00
#
_symmetry.space_group_name_H-M   'P 1'
#
loop_
_entity.id
_entity.type
_entity.pdbx_description
1 polymer ?
#
loop_
_entity_poly.entity_id
_entity_poly.type
_entity_poly.pdbx_seq_one_letter_code
_entity_poly.pdbx_strand_id
1 'polypeptide(L)'
;MARPNTKPASQQPKAPDFLAWHVIDKGERSFWNKVGAAWRHKDDKGYTLQLETVPINGRIVLRQPLEEPDRADGQNENGRG
;
A
#
# COMPACT_ATOMS: atom_id res chain seq x y z
N MET A 1 -27.26 23.31 -27.52
CA MET A 1 -25.97 22.59 -27.49
C MET A 1 -25.62 22.29 -26.04
N ALA A 2 -25.83 21.05 -25.57
CA ALA A 2 -25.53 20.65 -24.20
C ALA A 2 -24.04 20.32 -24.08
N ARG A 3 -23.35 20.95 -23.11
CA ARG A 3 -21.96 20.62 -22.75
C ARG A 3 -21.98 19.37 -21.84
N PRO A 4 -21.33 18.25 -22.17
CA PRO A 4 -21.28 17.12 -21.26
C PRO A 4 -20.41 17.46 -20.05
N ASN A 5 -21.00 17.36 -18.86
CA ASN A 5 -20.34 17.58 -17.58
C ASN A 5 -19.48 16.35 -17.23
N THR A 6 -18.20 16.37 -17.57
CA THR A 6 -17.25 15.33 -17.14
C THR A 6 -16.97 15.51 -15.65
N LYS A 7 -17.56 14.65 -14.82
CA LYS A 7 -17.21 14.51 -13.41
C LYS A 7 -15.70 14.20 -13.30
N PRO A 8 -14.88 14.96 -12.56
CA PRO A 8 -13.51 14.55 -12.29
C PRO A 8 -13.57 13.26 -11.48
N ALA A 9 -13.07 12.16 -12.05
CA ALA A 9 -12.86 10.94 -11.30
C ALA A 9 -11.98 11.31 -10.11
N SER A 10 -12.51 11.15 -8.90
CA SER A 10 -11.77 11.24 -7.66
C SER A 10 -10.54 10.34 -7.80
N GLN A 11 -9.36 10.93 -7.96
CA GLN A 11 -8.10 10.20 -7.97
C GLN A 11 -7.90 9.66 -6.56
N GLN A 12 -8.43 8.46 -6.31
CA GLN A 12 -8.04 7.69 -5.15
C GLN A 12 -6.51 7.56 -5.21
N PRO A 13 -5.79 7.82 -4.10
CA PRO A 13 -4.36 7.65 -4.08
C PRO A 13 -4.03 6.23 -4.54
N LYS A 14 -3.19 6.12 -5.57
CA LYS A 14 -2.82 4.83 -6.18
C LYS A 14 -2.30 3.91 -5.06
N ALA A 15 -2.91 2.74 -4.91
CA ALA A 15 -2.44 1.73 -3.98
C ALA A 15 -0.98 1.34 -4.32
N PRO A 16 -0.15 1.03 -3.32
CA PRO A 16 1.23 0.62 -3.56
C PRO A 16 1.30 -0.73 -4.26
N ASP A 17 2.25 -0.87 -5.18
CA ASP A 17 2.55 -2.13 -5.86
C ASP A 17 3.27 -3.12 -4.92
N PHE A 18 4.07 -2.59 -3.98
CA PHE A 18 4.78 -3.38 -2.98
C PHE A 18 4.74 -2.73 -1.60
N LEU A 19 4.73 -3.56 -0.56
CA LEU A 19 5.02 -3.17 0.82
C LEU A 19 6.51 -3.38 1.12
N ALA A 20 7.11 -2.44 1.84
CA ALA A 20 8.50 -2.51 2.25
C ALA A 20 8.62 -3.01 3.69
N TRP A 21 9.40 -4.07 3.86
CA TRP A 21 9.62 -4.75 5.13
C TRP A 21 11.10 -4.69 5.51
N HIS A 22 11.40 -4.19 6.70
CA HIS A 22 12.70 -4.36 7.32
C HIS A 22 12.78 -5.77 7.89
N VAL A 23 13.74 -6.55 7.39
CA VAL A 23 13.99 -7.93 7.83
C VAL A 23 15.32 -8.00 8.56
N ILE A 24 15.28 -8.51 9.79
CA ILE A 24 16.45 -8.80 10.62
C ILE A 24 16.42 -10.28 10.96
N ASP A 25 17.51 -10.98 10.70
CA ASP A 25 17.69 -12.37 11.13
C ASP A 25 18.44 -12.37 12.47
N LYS A 26 17.89 -13.07 13.48
CA LYS A 26 18.52 -13.27 14.79
C LYS A 26 18.50 -14.75 15.12
N GLY A 27 19.64 -15.41 14.93
CA GLY A 27 19.75 -16.86 15.05
C GLY A 27 18.83 -17.54 14.03
N GLU A 28 17.94 -18.41 14.51
CA GLU A 28 16.99 -19.16 13.67
C GLU A 28 15.68 -18.42 13.39
N ARG A 29 15.53 -17.17 13.87
CA ARG A 29 14.29 -16.39 13.72
C ARG A 29 14.51 -15.15 12.86
N SER A 30 13.55 -14.87 11.99
CA SER A 30 13.49 -13.62 11.22
C SER A 30 12.40 -12.70 11.76
N PHE A 31 12.75 -11.44 11.99
CA PHE A 31 11.83 -10.38 12.39
C PHE A 31 11.49 -9.51 11.19
N TRP A 32 10.19 -9.29 10.95
CA TRP A 32 9.68 -8.55 9.81
C TRP A 32 8.88 -7.36 10.31
N ASN A 33 9.35 -6.14 10.00
CA ASN A 33 8.69 -4.90 10.39
C ASN A 33 8.32 -4.10 9.15
N LYS A 34 7.06 -3.67 9.03
CA LYS A 34 6.65 -2.81 7.91
C LYS A 34 7.30 -1.42 8.11
N VAL A 35 8.00 -0.94 7.09
CA VAL A 35 8.73 0.35 7.14
C VAL A 35 8.33 1.30 6.03
N GLY A 36 7.55 0.84 5.05
CA GLY A 36 7.10 1.70 3.95
C GLY A 36 6.39 0.94 2.84
N ALA A 37 6.41 1.52 1.65
CA ALA A 37 5.80 0.95 0.45
C ALA A 37 6.47 1.50 -0.82
N ALA A 38 6.24 0.83 -1.95
CA ALA A 38 6.76 1.22 -3.25
C ALA A 38 5.66 1.33 -4.31
N TRP A 39 5.78 2.35 -5.16
CA TRP A 39 4.86 2.62 -6.26
C TRP A 39 5.62 2.65 -7.58
N ARG A 40 5.09 1.96 -8.58
CA ARG A 40 5.61 1.97 -9.94
C ARG A 40 5.44 3.34 -10.58
N HIS A 41 6.50 3.80 -11.22
CA HIS A 41 6.51 5.04 -12.02
C HIS A 41 5.63 4.90 -13.26
N LYS A 42 5.19 6.04 -13.81
CA LYS A 42 4.31 6.07 -14.99
C LYS A 42 4.98 5.53 -16.26
N ASP A 43 6.31 5.60 -16.32
CA ASP A 43 7.10 5.10 -17.44
C ASP A 43 7.37 3.58 -17.35
N ASP A 44 6.87 2.94 -16.28
CA ASP A 44 7.01 1.51 -16.01
C ASP A 44 8.46 1.02 -15.81
N LYS A 45 9.43 1.93 -15.74
CA LYS A 45 10.88 1.66 -15.66
C LYS A 45 11.48 1.89 -14.27
N GLY A 46 10.67 2.30 -13.30
CA GLY A 46 11.15 2.61 -11.96
C GLY A 46 10.08 2.44 -10.90
N TYR A 47 10.54 2.53 -9.65
CA TYR A 47 9.70 2.59 -8.45
C TYR A 47 10.15 3.73 -7.57
N THR A 48 9.18 4.39 -6.92
CA THR A 48 9.44 5.24 -5.75
C THR A 48 9.25 4.38 -4.51
N LEU A 49 10.29 4.26 -3.69
CA LEU A 49 10.21 3.66 -2.36
C LEU A 49 10.05 4.79 -1.33
N GLN A 50 8.91 4.85 -0.65
CA GLN A 50 8.69 5.76 0.47
C GLN A 50 8.81 5.00 1.79
N LEU A 51 9.62 5.53 2.70
CA LEU A 51 9.87 4.94 4.01
C LEU A 51 9.39 5.89 5.10
N GLU A 52 8.59 5.37 6.03
CA GLU A 52 8.21 6.05 7.27
C GLU A 52 9.36 5.99 8.30
N THR A 53 10.22 4.99 8.17
CA THR A 53 11.39 4.80 9.03
C THR A 53 12.51 4.15 8.23
N VAL A 54 13.74 4.65 8.41
CA VAL A 54 14.93 4.11 7.75
C VAL A 54 15.71 3.25 8.74
N PRO A 55 15.81 1.92 8.52
CA PRO A 55 16.60 1.06 9.39
C PRO A 55 18.10 1.29 9.21
N ILE A 56 18.87 1.23 10.31
CA ILE A 56 20.34 1.40 10.30
C ILE A 56 21.10 0.11 9.96
N ASN A 57 20.41 -1.03 9.92
CA ASN A 57 20.96 -2.35 9.66
C ASN A 57 19.91 -3.25 8.99
N GLY A 58 20.26 -4.51 8.74
CA GLY A 58 19.36 -5.48 8.11
C GLY A 58 19.15 -5.24 6.62
N ARG A 59 18.00 -5.65 6.09
CA ARG A 59 17.62 -5.46 4.69
C ARG A 59 16.18 -4.96 4.57
N ILE A 60 15.90 -4.20 3.51
CA ILE A 60 14.54 -3.87 3.09
C ILE A 60 14.12 -4.86 2.01
N VAL A 61 13.00 -5.55 2.22
CA VAL A 61 12.40 -6.49 1.29
C VAL A 61 11.08 -5.94 0.79
N LEU A 62 10.91 -5.85 -0.53
CA LEU A 62 9.65 -5.48 -1.16
C LEU A 62 8.81 -6.74 -1.43
N ARG A 63 7.55 -6.74 -1.00
CA ARG A 63 6.60 -7.84 -1.23
C ARG A 63 5.27 -7.28 -1.69
N GLN A 64 4.59 -7.97 -2.61
CA GLN A 64 3.23 -7.60 -2.98
C GLN A 64 2.35 -7.65 -1.73
N PRO A 65 1.37 -6.73 -1.58
CA PRO A 65 0.34 -6.88 -0.58
C PRO A 65 -0.29 -8.27 -0.71
N LEU A 66 -0.47 -8.98 0.40
CA LEU A 66 -1.32 -10.17 0.39
C LEU A 66 -2.72 -9.69 0.03
N GLU A 67 -3.40 -10.42 -0.87
CA GLU A 67 -4.84 -10.22 -1.07
C GLU A 67 -5.50 -10.43 0.29
N GLU A 68 -5.99 -9.35 0.91
CA GLU A 68 -6.89 -9.52 2.05
C GLU A 68 -8.08 -10.35 1.52
N PRO A 69 -8.48 -11.46 2.16
CA PRO A 69 -9.77 -12.03 1.88
C PRO A 69 -10.77 -10.91 2.10
N ASP A 70 -11.51 -10.60 1.04
CA ASP A 70 -12.53 -9.55 0.96
C ASP A 70 -13.14 -9.30 2.33
N ARG A 71 -12.76 -8.19 2.98
CA ARG A 71 -13.43 -7.77 4.22
C ARG A 71 -14.85 -7.44 3.79
N ALA A 72 -15.71 -8.45 3.93
CA ALA A 72 -17.14 -8.34 3.76
C ALA A 72 -17.61 -7.06 4.46
N ASP A 73 -18.12 -6.14 3.66
CA ASP A 73 -18.77 -4.91 4.07
C ASP A 73 -20.05 -5.29 4.85
N GLY A 74 -19.86 -5.57 6.14
CA GLY A 74 -20.88 -5.99 7.10
C GLY A 74 -21.13 -4.88 8.12
N GLN A 75 -21.98 -3.94 7.72
CA GLN A 75 -22.98 -3.19 8.50
C GLN A 75 -22.69 -2.92 10.00
N ASN A 76 -22.71 -1.63 10.37
CA ASN A 76 -23.35 -1.21 11.62
C ASN A 76 -24.22 0.03 11.36
N GLU A 77 -25.52 -0.30 11.21
CA GLU A 77 -26.70 0.39 11.72
C GLU A 77 -26.47 1.68 12.51
N ASN A 78 -27.03 2.79 12.03
CA ASN A 78 -27.47 3.90 12.87
C ASN A 78 -28.57 4.74 12.20
N GLY A 79 -29.81 4.51 12.63
CA GLY A 79 -30.84 5.54 12.80
C GLY A 79 -31.69 5.93 11.59
N ARG A 80 -32.96 5.49 11.59
CA ARG A 80 -34.18 6.33 11.41
C ARG A 80 -35.43 5.44 11.25
N GLY A 81 -36.42 5.64 12.11
CA GLY A 81 -37.81 5.23 11.91
C GLY A 81 -38.41 4.59 13.14
#